data_AF-A0A7W0JU03-F1
#
_entry.id   AF-A0A7W0JU03-F1
#
_cell.length_a   1.000
_cell.length_b   1.000
_cell.length_c   1.000
_cell.angle_alpha   90.00
_cell.angle_beta   90.00
_cell.angle_gamma   90.00
#
_symmetry.space_group_name_H-M   'P 1'
#
loop_
_entity.id
_entity.type
_entity.pdbx_description
1 polymer ?
#
loop_
_entity_poly.entity_id
_entity_poly.type
_entity_poly.pdbx_seq_one_letter_code
_entity_poly.pdbx_strand_id
1 'polypeptide(L)'
;REIKQLFGLSERTIRRWTEQGIIQATSSPESKDYSFDFHALTQFRRVRELRSQGQSIRQIEAELQGQLNLFRAEVGRLARLLTPFEEALLLHEQGDPKAADCYVEAIGEGDNVAEAYCNLAIINLEQGNLAKALDNFTLSLKSDPRHVEAHYNLGNLYYDAGELPLARLHYEAATQIEPGFSLVYFNLALVYHKLGESAAASAALEKYMQLEPDDEEIEALKQLLRALQDPRRPTR
;
A
#
# COMPACT_ATOMS: atom_id res chain seq x y z
N ARG A 1 -4.56 -29.99 7.91
CA ARG A 1 -5.40 -30.36 6.74
C ARG A 1 -5.44 -29.24 5.69
N GLU A 2 -5.72 -28.00 6.07
CA GLU A 2 -5.77 -26.84 5.15
C GLU A 2 -4.46 -26.59 4.40
N ILE A 3 -3.31 -26.61 5.09
CA ILE A 3 -1.99 -26.47 4.45
C ILE A 3 -1.74 -27.53 3.36
N LYS A 4 -2.21 -28.76 3.55
CA LYS A 4 -2.13 -29.81 2.52
C LYS A 4 -2.96 -29.45 1.28
N GLN A 5 -4.16 -28.90 1.47
CA GLN A 5 -5.02 -28.49 0.35
C GLN A 5 -4.46 -27.27 -0.39
N LEU A 6 -3.95 -26.28 0.35
CA LEU A 6 -3.44 -25.03 -0.22
C LEU A 6 -2.07 -25.17 -0.92
N PHE A 7 -1.21 -26.07 -0.41
CA PHE A 7 0.19 -26.18 -0.83
C PHE A 7 0.57 -27.56 -1.38
N GLY A 8 -0.40 -28.50 -1.45
CA GLY A 8 -0.22 -29.82 -2.05
C GLY A 8 0.74 -30.74 -1.30
N LEU A 9 1.12 -30.43 -0.06
CA LEU A 9 2.07 -31.18 0.75
C LEU A 9 1.40 -32.31 1.54
N SER A 10 2.13 -33.41 1.77
CA SER A 10 1.63 -34.47 2.64
C SER A 10 1.60 -34.02 4.10
N GLU A 11 0.59 -34.44 4.85
CA GLU A 11 0.50 -34.13 6.30
C GLU A 11 1.71 -34.67 7.08
N ARG A 12 2.31 -35.78 6.61
CA ARG A 12 3.54 -36.33 7.18
C ARG A 12 4.72 -35.38 7.01
N THR A 13 4.86 -34.76 5.84
CA THR A 13 5.92 -33.79 5.54
C THR A 13 5.75 -32.53 6.38
N ILE A 14 4.53 -31.97 6.40
CA ILE A 14 4.20 -30.77 7.18
C ILE A 14 4.52 -30.99 8.66
N ARG A 15 4.03 -32.10 9.23
CA ARG A 15 4.27 -32.44 10.63
C ARG A 15 5.76 -32.60 10.94
N ARG A 16 6.50 -33.31 10.07
CA ARG A 16 7.96 -33.48 10.24
C ARG A 16 8.68 -32.14 10.27
N TRP A 17 8.36 -31.23 9.36
CA TRP A 17 9.01 -29.91 9.30
C TRP A 17 8.71 -29.05 10.52
N THR A 18 7.48 -29.12 11.02
CA THR A 18 7.09 -28.43 12.24
C THR A 18 7.81 -28.99 13.47
N GLU A 19 7.86 -30.32 13.62
CA GLU A 19 8.56 -30.99 14.73
C GLU A 19 10.09 -30.74 14.69
N GLN A 20 10.65 -30.54 13.51
CA GLN A 20 12.07 -30.23 13.32
C GLN A 20 12.38 -28.72 13.41
N GLY A 21 11.37 -27.88 13.63
CA GLY A 21 11.52 -26.42 13.69
C GLY A 21 11.91 -25.77 12.36
N ILE A 22 11.77 -26.48 11.23
CA ILE A 22 12.03 -25.96 9.89
C ILE A 22 10.98 -24.91 9.52
N ILE A 23 9.72 -25.17 9.89
CA ILE A 23 8.62 -24.23 9.77
C ILE A 23 8.01 -24.06 11.16
N GLN A 24 8.02 -22.83 11.66
CA GLN A 24 7.48 -22.51 12.98
C GLN A 24 5.97 -22.68 13.00
N ALA A 25 5.45 -23.19 14.10
CA ALA A 25 4.01 -23.30 14.32
C ALA A 25 3.70 -23.17 15.80
N THR A 26 2.51 -22.65 16.10
CA THR A 26 1.98 -22.61 17.46
C THR A 26 1.06 -23.80 17.67
N SER A 27 1.32 -24.60 18.70
CA SER A 27 0.41 -25.69 19.11
C SER A 27 -0.46 -25.24 20.27
N SER A 28 -1.79 -25.43 20.16
CA SER A 28 -2.67 -25.26 21.33
C SER A 28 -2.56 -26.49 22.25
N PRO A 29 -2.46 -26.34 23.58
CA PRO A 29 -2.44 -27.48 24.52
C PRO A 29 -3.69 -28.36 24.43
N GLU A 30 -4.79 -27.80 23.95
CA GLU A 30 -6.12 -28.42 23.94
C GLU A 30 -6.45 -29.11 22.60
N SER A 31 -5.66 -28.87 21.54
CA SER A 31 -5.86 -29.45 20.21
C SER A 31 -4.56 -30.05 19.67
N LYS A 32 -4.64 -31.18 18.95
CA LYS A 32 -3.47 -31.74 18.23
C LYS A 32 -3.15 -30.98 16.93
N ASP A 33 -3.72 -29.81 16.73
CA ASP A 33 -3.60 -29.01 15.52
C ASP A 33 -2.52 -27.94 15.68
N TYR A 34 -1.78 -27.72 14.59
CA TYR A 34 -0.80 -26.65 14.47
C TYR A 34 -1.44 -25.43 13.81
N SER A 35 -1.22 -24.26 14.40
CA SER A 35 -1.50 -22.96 13.79
C SER A 35 -0.21 -22.38 13.20
N PHE A 36 -0.29 -21.84 11.98
CA PHE A 36 0.83 -21.29 11.26
C PHE A 36 0.63 -19.79 11.08
N ASP A 37 1.65 -19.01 11.45
CA ASP A 37 1.63 -17.56 11.29
C ASP A 37 1.93 -17.14 9.83
N PHE A 38 1.94 -15.84 9.58
CA PHE A 38 2.23 -15.30 8.26
C PHE A 38 3.59 -15.79 7.73
N HIS A 39 4.62 -15.82 8.58
CA HIS A 39 5.96 -16.26 8.19
C HIS A 39 5.96 -17.72 7.74
N ALA A 40 5.34 -18.63 8.50
CA ALA A 40 5.20 -20.03 8.12
C ALA A 40 4.40 -20.21 6.82
N LEU A 41 3.38 -19.39 6.58
CA LEU A 41 2.63 -19.40 5.32
C LEU A 41 3.49 -18.97 4.12
N THR A 42 4.40 -18.01 4.28
CA THR A 42 5.36 -17.65 3.22
C THR A 42 6.31 -18.81 2.90
N GLN A 43 6.78 -19.54 3.92
CA GLN A 43 7.60 -20.74 3.72
C GLN A 43 6.84 -21.85 2.98
N PHE A 44 5.55 -22.05 3.25
CA PHE A 44 4.75 -23.01 2.49
C PHE A 44 4.48 -22.60 1.04
N ARG A 45 4.32 -21.29 0.76
CA ARG A 45 4.25 -20.77 -0.62
C ARG A 45 5.54 -21.08 -1.38
N ARG A 46 6.69 -20.83 -0.75
CA ARG A 46 8.02 -21.15 -1.28
C ARG A 46 8.17 -22.64 -1.61
N VAL A 47 7.70 -23.50 -0.72
CA VAL A 47 7.72 -24.96 -0.95
C VAL A 47 6.90 -25.35 -2.18
N ARG A 48 5.69 -24.78 -2.33
CA ARG A 48 4.82 -25.06 -3.47
C ARG A 48 5.49 -24.67 -4.80
N GLU A 49 6.16 -23.53 -4.81
CA GLU A 49 6.91 -23.03 -5.96
C GLU A 49 8.12 -23.93 -6.30
N LEU A 50 8.94 -24.31 -5.32
CA LEU A 50 10.07 -25.20 -5.57
C LEU A 50 9.64 -26.56 -6.11
N ARG A 51 8.47 -27.05 -5.69
CA ARG A 51 7.88 -28.27 -6.25
C ARG A 51 7.40 -28.11 -7.68
N SER A 52 6.86 -26.95 -8.08
CA SER A 52 6.49 -26.71 -9.48
C SER A 52 7.72 -26.61 -10.38
N GLN A 53 8.87 -26.21 -9.83
CA GLN A 53 10.18 -26.25 -10.48
C GLN A 53 10.81 -27.67 -10.52
N GLY A 54 10.10 -28.69 -10.03
CA GLY A 54 10.55 -30.08 -10.06
C GLY A 54 11.51 -30.47 -8.93
N GLN A 55 11.73 -29.61 -7.93
CA GLN A 55 12.62 -29.95 -6.82
C GLN A 55 12.04 -31.05 -5.92
N SER A 56 12.92 -31.94 -5.47
CA SER A 56 12.59 -32.98 -4.50
C SER A 56 12.40 -32.41 -3.10
N ILE A 57 11.62 -33.10 -2.26
CA ILE A 57 11.41 -32.71 -0.85
C ILE A 57 12.74 -32.50 -0.11
N ARG A 58 13.76 -33.32 -0.41
CA ARG A 58 15.09 -33.22 0.21
C ARG A 58 15.83 -31.94 -0.17
N GLN A 59 15.71 -31.49 -1.41
CA GLN A 59 16.30 -30.23 -1.86
C GLN A 59 15.58 -29.04 -1.23
N ILE A 60 14.26 -29.11 -1.12
CA ILE A 60 13.44 -28.08 -0.48
C ILE A 60 13.74 -28.00 1.03
N GLU A 61 13.97 -29.13 1.70
CA GLU A 61 14.40 -29.14 3.10
C GLU A 61 15.75 -28.45 3.28
N ALA A 62 16.71 -28.74 2.41
CA ALA A 62 18.00 -28.09 2.44
C ALA A 62 17.89 -26.57 2.19
N GLU A 63 16.98 -26.13 1.30
CA GLU A 63 16.65 -24.71 1.09
C GLU A 63 16.13 -24.06 2.37
N LEU A 64 15.08 -24.63 2.97
CA LEU A 64 14.43 -24.08 4.16
C LEU A 64 15.38 -24.04 5.38
N GLN A 65 16.38 -24.92 5.41
CA GLN A 65 17.42 -24.96 6.45
C GLN A 65 18.67 -24.12 6.11
N GLY A 66 18.68 -23.40 4.99
CA GLY A 66 19.79 -22.52 4.58
C GLY A 66 21.05 -23.25 4.08
N GLN A 67 20.95 -24.51 3.65
CA GLN A 67 22.08 -25.38 3.29
C GLN A 67 22.42 -25.40 1.78
N LEU A 68 22.12 -24.31 1.05
CA LEU A 68 22.20 -24.20 -0.41
C LEU A 68 23.57 -24.39 -1.08
N ASN A 69 24.68 -24.45 -0.33
CA ASN A 69 26.02 -24.52 -0.94
C ASN A 69 26.38 -25.87 -1.60
N LEU A 70 25.52 -26.90 -1.49
CA LEU A 70 25.82 -28.25 -2.00
C LEU A 70 25.25 -28.58 -3.39
N PHE A 71 24.35 -27.76 -3.94
CA PHE A 71 23.67 -28.05 -5.22
C PHE A 71 23.61 -26.84 -6.16
N ARG A 72 24.70 -26.06 -6.22
CA ARG A 72 24.84 -24.98 -7.21
C ARG A 72 24.99 -25.55 -8.62
N ALA A 73 23.87 -25.80 -9.26
CA ALA A 73 23.76 -25.76 -10.71
C ALA A 73 22.46 -25.00 -11.06
N GLU A 74 22.63 -23.82 -11.65
CA GLU A 74 21.63 -23.08 -12.44
C GLU A 74 20.42 -22.42 -11.74
N VAL A 75 20.62 -21.60 -10.71
CA VAL A 75 19.53 -20.75 -10.18
C VAL A 75 19.94 -19.27 -10.20
N GLY A 76 20.04 -18.69 -11.40
CA GLY A 76 20.19 -17.23 -11.62
C GLY A 76 18.96 -16.41 -11.20
N ARG A 77 18.01 -17.03 -10.50
CA ARG A 77 16.86 -16.45 -9.81
C ARG A 77 16.70 -17.20 -8.50
N LEU A 78 17.61 -16.96 -7.54
CA LEU A 78 17.29 -17.26 -6.14
C LEU A 78 15.92 -16.64 -5.91
N ALA A 79 14.92 -17.46 -5.60
CA ALA A 79 13.58 -16.94 -5.54
C ALA A 79 13.51 -15.94 -4.40
N ARG A 80 13.11 -14.74 -4.77
CA ARG A 80 12.79 -13.69 -3.85
C ARG A 80 11.58 -14.18 -3.05
N LEU A 81 11.71 -14.26 -1.72
CA LEU A 81 10.60 -14.65 -0.83
C LEU A 81 9.45 -13.65 -0.90
N LEU A 82 9.75 -12.43 -1.34
CA LEU A 82 8.85 -11.31 -1.56
C LEU A 82 8.91 -10.91 -3.02
N THR A 83 7.83 -10.37 -3.57
CA THR A 83 7.91 -9.68 -4.86
C THR A 83 8.75 -8.40 -4.73
N PRO A 84 9.28 -7.81 -5.82
CA PRO A 84 9.99 -6.55 -5.72
C PRO A 84 9.17 -5.43 -5.07
N PHE A 85 7.85 -5.39 -5.31
CA PHE A 85 6.96 -4.43 -4.65
C PHE A 85 6.82 -4.69 -3.15
N GLU A 86 6.64 -5.95 -2.74
CA GLU A 86 6.56 -6.32 -1.31
C GLU A 86 7.87 -6.01 -0.57
N GLU A 87 9.03 -6.24 -1.21
CA GLU A 87 10.32 -5.86 -0.64
C GLU A 87 10.48 -4.34 -0.55
N ALA A 88 10.04 -3.61 -1.59
CA ALA A 88 10.08 -2.16 -1.58
C ALA A 88 9.27 -1.56 -0.44
N LEU A 89 8.06 -2.08 -0.16
CA LEU A 89 7.23 -1.65 0.96
C LEU A 89 7.94 -1.84 2.31
N LEU A 90 8.55 -3.02 2.52
CA LEU A 90 9.26 -3.33 3.76
C LEU A 90 10.49 -2.44 3.97
N LEU A 91 11.25 -2.17 2.90
CA LEU A 91 12.40 -1.26 2.95
C LEU A 91 11.95 0.19 3.17
N HIS A 92 10.85 0.60 2.56
CA HIS A 92 10.30 1.96 2.70
C HIS A 92 9.85 2.22 4.14
N GLU A 93 9.16 1.27 4.77
CA GLU A 93 8.77 1.37 6.19
C GLU A 93 9.99 1.50 7.12
N GLN A 94 11.12 0.92 6.74
CA GLN A 94 12.39 1.02 7.48
C GLN A 94 13.18 2.31 7.18
N GLY A 95 12.72 3.11 6.22
CA GLY A 95 13.46 4.27 5.72
C GLY A 95 14.74 3.89 4.96
N ASP A 96 14.85 2.67 4.45
CA ASP A 96 16.02 2.24 3.67
C ASP A 96 15.93 2.86 2.25
N PRO A 97 16.94 3.63 1.80
CA PRO A 97 16.93 4.26 0.49
C PRO A 97 16.85 3.27 -0.68
N LYS A 98 17.15 1.98 -0.48
CA LYS A 98 17.00 0.93 -1.49
C LYS A 98 15.55 0.63 -1.87
N ALA A 99 14.57 1.13 -1.11
CA ALA A 99 13.17 1.00 -1.46
C ALA A 99 12.88 1.52 -2.87
N ALA A 100 13.52 2.64 -3.26
CA ALA A 100 13.34 3.22 -4.59
C ALA A 100 13.80 2.27 -5.72
N ASP A 101 14.94 1.61 -5.54
CA ASP A 101 15.45 0.64 -6.53
C ASP A 101 14.49 -0.56 -6.66
N CYS A 102 13.92 -1.03 -5.55
CA CYS A 102 12.95 -2.12 -5.55
C CYS A 102 11.61 -1.73 -6.20
N TYR A 103 11.15 -0.49 -6.03
CA TYR A 103 9.97 -0.01 -6.77
C TYR A 103 10.24 0.11 -8.28
N VAL A 104 11.44 0.53 -8.69
CA VAL A 104 11.82 0.56 -10.12
C VAL A 104 11.85 -0.85 -10.70
N GLU A 105 12.34 -1.82 -9.95
CA GLU A 105 12.31 -3.23 -10.33
C GLU A 105 10.86 -3.76 -10.43
N ALA A 106 10.00 -3.44 -9.46
CA ALA A 106 8.58 -3.80 -9.48
C ALA A 106 7.88 -3.30 -10.74
N ILE A 107 8.14 -2.05 -11.14
CA ILE A 107 7.64 -1.46 -12.39
C ILE A 107 8.14 -2.25 -13.60
N GLY A 108 9.43 -2.62 -13.63
CA GLY A 108 10.03 -3.40 -14.71
C GLY A 108 9.43 -4.82 -14.85
N GLU A 109 9.01 -5.43 -13.74
CA GLU A 109 8.38 -6.75 -13.70
C GLU A 109 6.86 -6.72 -13.90
N GLY A 110 6.24 -5.53 -13.88
CA GLY A 110 4.79 -5.39 -13.97
C GLY A 110 4.05 -5.69 -12.66
N ASP A 111 4.75 -5.62 -11.52
CA ASP A 111 4.24 -5.89 -10.18
C ASP A 111 3.73 -4.60 -9.52
N ASN A 112 2.41 -4.48 -9.31
CA ASN A 112 1.75 -3.32 -8.70
C ASN A 112 2.25 -1.97 -9.24
N VAL A 113 2.24 -1.84 -10.56
CA VAL A 113 2.93 -0.74 -11.28
C VAL A 113 2.42 0.64 -10.87
N ALA A 114 1.11 0.80 -10.69
CA ALA A 114 0.53 2.10 -10.33
C ALA A 114 0.95 2.52 -8.92
N GLU A 115 0.91 1.57 -7.97
CA GLU A 115 1.30 1.73 -6.58
C GLU A 115 2.81 1.98 -6.46
N ALA A 116 3.63 1.27 -7.24
CA ALA A 116 5.08 1.45 -7.27
C ALA A 116 5.47 2.86 -7.75
N TYR A 117 4.84 3.35 -8.82
CA TYR A 117 5.01 4.74 -9.24
C TYR A 117 4.57 5.74 -8.18
N CYS A 118 3.43 5.51 -7.52
CA CYS A 118 2.95 6.39 -6.45
C CYS A 118 3.91 6.44 -5.26
N ASN A 119 4.43 5.30 -4.82
CA ASN A 119 5.40 5.25 -3.72
C ASN A 119 6.75 5.87 -4.10
N LEU A 120 7.21 5.69 -5.35
CA LEU A 120 8.37 6.44 -5.86
C LEU A 120 8.12 7.95 -5.86
N ALA A 121 6.91 8.40 -6.18
CA ALA A 121 6.57 9.81 -6.13
C ALA A 121 6.66 10.36 -4.69
N ILE A 122 6.14 9.63 -3.71
CA ILE A 122 6.24 9.97 -2.27
C ILE A 122 7.71 10.08 -1.84
N ILE A 123 8.55 9.09 -2.15
CA ILE A 123 9.99 9.14 -1.87
C ILE A 123 10.64 10.38 -2.51
N ASN A 124 10.26 10.74 -3.74
CA ASN A 124 10.78 11.93 -4.39
C ASN A 124 10.30 13.23 -3.70
N LEU A 125 9.08 13.27 -3.15
CA LEU A 125 8.61 14.41 -2.36
C LEU A 125 9.41 14.58 -1.07
N GLU A 126 9.65 13.50 -0.35
CA GLU A 126 10.46 13.50 0.88
C GLU A 126 11.89 14.00 0.63
N GLN A 127 12.42 13.73 -0.57
CA GLN A 127 13.73 14.20 -1.02
C GLN A 127 13.71 15.62 -1.62
N GLY A 128 12.54 16.28 -1.71
CA GLY A 128 12.37 17.60 -2.32
C GLY A 128 12.41 17.62 -3.84
N ASN A 129 12.39 16.46 -4.50
CA ASN A 129 12.42 16.29 -5.95
C ASN A 129 11.02 16.42 -6.57
N LEU A 130 10.40 17.61 -6.45
CA LEU A 130 9.01 17.86 -6.87
C LEU A 130 8.71 17.46 -8.32
N ALA A 131 9.61 17.76 -9.26
CA ALA A 131 9.41 17.42 -10.68
C ALA A 131 9.29 15.91 -10.89
N LYS A 132 10.17 15.12 -10.26
CA LYS A 132 10.12 13.65 -10.34
C LYS A 132 8.89 13.08 -9.66
N ALA A 133 8.45 13.68 -8.56
CA ALA A 133 7.23 13.26 -7.89
C ALA A 133 6.00 13.46 -8.79
N LEU A 134 5.88 14.62 -9.43
CA LEU A 134 4.79 14.91 -10.36
C LEU A 134 4.79 13.96 -11.57
N ASP A 135 5.96 13.68 -12.14
CA ASP A 135 6.12 12.70 -13.22
C ASP A 135 5.66 11.30 -12.77
N ASN A 136 6.11 10.85 -11.59
CA ASN A 136 5.78 9.53 -11.08
C ASN A 136 4.28 9.39 -10.72
N PHE A 137 3.64 10.39 -10.10
CA PHE A 137 2.19 10.32 -9.89
C PHE A 137 1.42 10.32 -11.21
N THR A 138 1.89 11.06 -12.22
CA THR A 138 1.28 11.04 -13.56
C THR A 138 1.43 9.67 -14.22
N LEU A 139 2.58 9.01 -14.06
CA LEU A 139 2.81 7.64 -14.53
C LEU A 139 1.97 6.61 -13.78
N SER A 140 1.74 6.81 -12.48
CA SER A 140 0.79 6.02 -11.68
C SER A 140 -0.61 6.08 -12.29
N LEU A 141 -1.13 7.28 -12.56
CA LEU A 141 -2.45 7.46 -13.20
C LEU A 141 -2.50 6.99 -14.66
N LYS A 142 -1.37 6.98 -15.36
CA LYS A 142 -1.28 6.39 -16.71
C LYS A 142 -1.39 4.86 -16.65
N SER A 143 -0.88 4.25 -15.58
CA SER A 143 -0.96 2.80 -15.35
C SER A 143 -2.35 2.39 -14.85
N ASP A 144 -2.88 3.10 -13.86
CA ASP A 144 -4.25 2.95 -13.38
C ASP A 144 -4.92 4.33 -13.20
N PRO A 145 -5.80 4.74 -14.14
CA PRO A 145 -6.54 5.99 -14.05
C PRO A 145 -7.50 6.08 -12.86
N ARG A 146 -7.72 4.98 -12.13
CA ARG A 146 -8.57 4.93 -10.93
C ARG A 146 -7.76 4.87 -9.63
N HIS A 147 -6.45 5.10 -9.67
CA HIS A 147 -5.62 5.06 -8.47
C HIS A 147 -5.87 6.31 -7.59
N VAL A 148 -6.57 6.11 -6.46
CA VAL A 148 -7.12 7.18 -5.61
C VAL A 148 -6.01 8.00 -4.96
N GLU A 149 -4.98 7.33 -4.43
CA GLU A 149 -3.86 7.95 -3.72
C GLU A 149 -3.03 8.83 -4.65
N ALA A 150 -2.84 8.43 -5.91
CA ALA A 150 -2.15 9.27 -6.89
C ALA A 150 -2.97 10.53 -7.26
N HIS A 151 -4.30 10.40 -7.38
CA HIS A 151 -5.18 11.55 -7.53
C HIS A 151 -5.11 12.48 -6.31
N TYR A 152 -5.22 11.94 -5.10
CA TYR A 152 -5.13 12.72 -3.87
C TYR A 152 -3.80 13.47 -3.75
N ASN A 153 -2.67 12.79 -3.98
CA ASN A 153 -1.36 13.41 -3.88
C ASN A 153 -1.06 14.43 -4.99
N LEU A 154 -1.51 14.22 -6.22
CA LEU A 154 -1.46 15.26 -7.25
C LEU A 154 -2.32 16.47 -6.88
N GLY A 155 -3.50 16.22 -6.30
CA GLY A 155 -4.34 17.27 -5.74
C GLY A 155 -3.60 18.13 -4.71
N ASN A 156 -2.87 17.49 -3.79
CA ASN A 156 -2.05 18.18 -2.79
C ASN A 156 -0.94 19.02 -3.46
N LEU A 157 -0.22 18.44 -4.43
CA LEU A 157 0.86 19.16 -5.13
C LEU A 157 0.37 20.37 -5.90
N TYR A 158 -0.75 20.25 -6.62
CA TYR A 158 -1.34 21.39 -7.32
C TYR A 158 -1.90 22.43 -6.36
N TYR A 159 -2.45 22.01 -5.21
CA TYR A 159 -2.91 22.93 -4.18
C TYR A 159 -1.74 23.75 -3.63
N ASP A 160 -0.62 23.11 -3.30
CA ASP A 160 0.59 23.77 -2.78
C ASP A 160 1.23 24.68 -3.83
N ALA A 161 1.16 24.31 -5.11
CA ALA A 161 1.59 25.16 -6.22
C ALA A 161 0.64 26.35 -6.49
N GLY A 162 -0.54 26.41 -5.86
CA GLY A 162 -1.56 27.42 -6.10
C GLY A 162 -2.39 27.18 -7.37
N GLU A 163 -2.21 26.05 -8.04
CA GLU A 163 -2.95 25.61 -9.22
C GLU A 163 -4.30 25.00 -8.83
N LEU A 164 -5.12 25.81 -8.16
CA LEU A 164 -6.39 25.39 -7.55
C LEU A 164 -7.36 24.66 -8.51
N PRO A 165 -7.49 25.05 -9.80
CA PRO A 165 -8.35 24.31 -10.74
C PRO A 165 -7.87 22.87 -10.99
N LEU A 166 -6.56 22.64 -11.04
CA LEU A 166 -6.00 21.29 -11.19
C LEU A 166 -6.14 20.48 -9.91
N ALA A 167 -5.92 21.12 -8.75
CA ALA A 167 -6.17 20.49 -7.46
C ALA A 167 -7.61 19.99 -7.33
N ARG A 168 -8.58 20.86 -7.68
CA ARG A 168 -10.01 20.50 -7.70
C ARG A 168 -10.27 19.28 -8.58
N LEU A 169 -9.76 19.27 -9.81
CA LEU A 169 -9.97 18.18 -10.76
C LEU A 169 -9.50 16.84 -10.20
N HIS A 170 -8.31 16.81 -9.61
CA HIS A 170 -7.76 15.57 -9.05
C HIS A 170 -8.50 15.10 -7.80
N TYR A 171 -8.87 16.01 -6.90
CA TYR A 171 -9.66 15.62 -5.74
C TYR A 171 -11.08 15.18 -6.10
N GLU A 172 -11.75 15.85 -7.04
CA GLU A 172 -13.07 15.44 -7.53
C GLU A 172 -13.01 14.02 -8.11
N ALA A 173 -11.99 13.71 -8.91
CA ALA A 173 -11.76 12.37 -9.41
C ALA A 173 -11.58 11.35 -8.27
N ALA A 174 -10.78 11.68 -7.24
CA ALA A 174 -10.62 10.82 -6.06
C ALA A 174 -11.96 10.56 -5.35
N THR A 175 -12.80 11.59 -5.15
CA THR A 175 -14.14 11.40 -4.52
C THR A 175 -15.12 10.58 -5.37
N GLN A 176 -14.97 10.59 -6.70
CA GLN A 176 -15.79 9.77 -7.59
C GLN A 176 -15.38 8.30 -7.55
N ILE A 177 -14.09 8.03 -7.35
CA ILE A 177 -13.56 6.67 -7.25
C ILE A 177 -13.81 6.10 -5.86
N GLU A 178 -13.52 6.86 -4.81
CA GLU A 178 -13.70 6.48 -3.41
C GLU A 178 -14.47 7.55 -2.62
N PRO A 179 -15.82 7.47 -2.60
CA PRO A 179 -16.66 8.44 -1.89
C PRO A 179 -16.55 8.41 -0.36
N GLY A 180 -15.78 7.47 0.20
CA GLY A 180 -15.52 7.32 1.63
C GLY A 180 -14.23 7.97 2.09
N PHE A 181 -13.38 8.46 1.18
CA PHE A 181 -12.09 9.04 1.55
C PHE A 181 -12.26 10.47 2.09
N SER A 182 -12.43 10.58 3.41
CA SER A 182 -12.76 11.81 4.12
C SER A 182 -11.78 12.95 3.83
N LEU A 183 -10.47 12.72 3.95
CA LEU A 183 -9.43 13.75 3.74
C LEU A 183 -9.55 14.50 2.40
N VAL A 184 -10.02 13.83 1.34
CA VAL A 184 -10.24 14.46 0.03
C VAL A 184 -11.32 15.55 0.11
N TYR A 185 -12.40 15.32 0.86
CA TYR A 185 -13.48 16.29 1.05
C TYR A 185 -13.01 17.51 1.86
N PHE A 186 -12.15 17.30 2.86
CA PHE A 186 -11.53 18.40 3.59
C PHE A 186 -10.68 19.27 2.65
N ASN A 187 -9.81 18.66 1.85
CA ASN A 187 -8.97 19.40 0.90
C ASN A 187 -9.79 20.07 -0.22
N LEU A 188 -10.88 19.45 -0.69
CA LEU A 188 -11.83 20.11 -1.58
C LEU A 188 -12.47 21.35 -0.96
N ALA A 189 -12.86 21.28 0.32
CA ALA A 189 -13.42 22.44 1.00
C ALA A 189 -12.42 23.62 1.03
N LEU A 190 -11.13 23.34 1.25
CA LEU A 190 -10.06 24.35 1.20
C LEU A 190 -9.88 24.92 -0.21
N VAL A 191 -9.87 24.07 -1.24
CA VAL A 191 -9.78 24.49 -2.65
C VAL A 191 -10.96 25.39 -3.02
N TYR A 192 -12.20 24.96 -2.74
CA TYR A 192 -13.40 25.73 -3.01
C TYR A 192 -13.41 27.07 -2.26
N HIS A 193 -12.98 27.07 -1.00
CA HIS A 193 -12.88 28.31 -0.23
C HIS A 193 -11.90 29.30 -0.88
N LYS A 194 -10.71 28.85 -1.29
CA LYS A 194 -9.72 29.70 -1.97
C LYS A 194 -10.21 30.20 -3.34
N LEU A 195 -11.05 29.42 -4.03
CA LEU A 195 -11.70 29.82 -5.28
C LEU A 195 -12.91 30.76 -5.07
N GLY A 196 -13.32 31.02 -3.83
CA GLY A 196 -14.51 31.83 -3.51
C GLY A 196 -15.84 31.09 -3.70
N GLU A 197 -15.80 29.77 -3.86
CA GLU A 197 -16.95 28.91 -4.11
C GLU A 197 -17.56 28.42 -2.77
N SER A 198 -18.04 29.36 -1.93
CA SER A 198 -18.46 29.08 -0.54
C SER A 198 -19.52 27.98 -0.38
N ALA A 199 -20.44 27.86 -1.34
CA ALA A 199 -21.47 26.81 -1.31
C ALA A 199 -20.86 25.41 -1.50
N ALA A 200 -19.93 25.26 -2.45
CA ALA A 200 -19.23 24.01 -2.68
C ALA A 200 -18.29 23.67 -1.51
N ALA A 201 -17.62 24.68 -0.95
CA ALA A 201 -16.81 24.53 0.25
C ALA A 201 -17.62 23.99 1.45
N SER A 202 -18.82 24.55 1.65
CA SER A 202 -19.73 24.12 2.72
C SER A 202 -20.18 22.68 2.53
N ALA A 203 -20.59 22.30 1.31
CA ALA A 203 -21.03 20.94 0.99
C ALA A 203 -19.91 19.91 1.18
N ALA A 204 -18.68 20.23 0.75
CA ALA A 204 -17.52 19.37 0.94
C ALA A 204 -17.20 19.19 2.44
N LEU A 205 -17.25 20.28 3.21
CA LEU A 205 -17.02 20.23 4.66
C LEU A 205 -18.10 19.44 5.40
N GLU A 206 -19.37 19.62 5.04
CA GLU A 206 -20.47 18.80 5.56
C GLU A 206 -20.26 17.31 5.28
N LYS A 207 -19.76 16.96 4.08
CA LYS A 207 -19.45 15.58 3.72
C LYS A 207 -18.29 15.01 4.53
N TYR A 208 -17.22 15.79 4.76
CA TYR A 208 -16.13 15.42 5.65
C TYR A 208 -16.66 15.08 7.06
N MET A 209 -17.44 15.98 7.63
CA MET A 209 -18.00 15.83 8.99
C MET A 209 -18.97 14.66 9.13
N GLN A 210 -19.62 14.24 8.03
CA GLN A 210 -20.44 13.03 8.00
C GLN A 210 -19.61 11.74 8.02
N LEU A 211 -18.43 11.77 7.40
CA LEU A 211 -17.52 10.62 7.35
C LEU A 211 -16.70 10.50 8.63
N GLU A 212 -16.34 11.62 9.25
CA GLU A 212 -15.53 11.70 10.48
C GLU A 212 -16.32 12.39 11.62
N PRO A 213 -17.38 11.78 12.18
CA PRO A 213 -18.21 12.41 13.21
C PRO A 213 -17.48 12.63 14.54
N ASP A 214 -16.41 11.86 14.78
CA ASP A 214 -15.64 11.83 16.02
C ASP A 214 -14.29 12.59 15.90
N ASP A 215 -14.09 13.34 14.81
CA ASP A 215 -12.90 14.19 14.63
C ASP A 215 -12.77 15.21 15.79
N GLU A 216 -11.57 15.35 16.35
CA GLU A 216 -11.30 16.26 17.46
C GLU A 216 -11.57 17.73 17.09
N GLU A 217 -11.42 18.08 15.82
CA GLU A 217 -11.64 19.43 15.28
C GLU A 217 -13.09 19.68 14.85
N ILE A 218 -14.01 18.71 15.02
CA ILE A 218 -15.37 18.78 14.46
C ILE A 218 -16.15 20.03 14.88
N GLU A 219 -15.93 20.54 16.10
CA GLU A 219 -16.60 21.75 16.57
C GLU A 219 -16.01 23.02 15.94
N ALA A 220 -14.70 23.05 15.67
CA ALA A 220 -14.07 24.13 14.91
C ALA A 220 -14.57 24.13 13.46
N LEU A 221 -14.70 22.94 12.85
CA LEU A 221 -15.25 22.79 11.50
C LEU A 221 -16.72 23.22 11.42
N LYS A 222 -17.54 22.95 12.43
CA LYS A 222 -18.92 23.51 12.53
C LYS A 222 -18.94 25.03 12.56
N GLN A 223 -18.00 25.66 13.26
CA GLN A 223 -17.91 27.13 13.29
C GLN A 223 -17.50 27.68 11.93
N LEU A 224 -16.53 27.05 11.27
CA LEU A 224 -16.11 27.40 9.92
C LEU A 224 -17.27 27.26 8.92
N LEU A 225 -18.03 26.16 8.99
CA LEU A 225 -19.19 25.92 8.14
C LEU A 225 -20.24 27.04 8.29
N ARG A 226 -20.55 27.45 9.53
CA ARG A 226 -21.47 28.58 9.78
C ARG A 226 -20.96 29.88 9.15
N ALA A 227 -19.66 30.14 9.21
CA ALA A 227 -19.05 31.34 8.61
C ALA A 227 -19.12 31.30 7.07
N LEU A 228 -18.92 30.13 6.46
CA LEU A 228 -19.04 29.94 5.01
C LEU A 228 -20.49 30.13 4.52
N GLN A 229 -21.47 29.74 5.33
CA GLN A 229 -22.91 29.88 5.04
C GLN A 229 -23.46 31.29 5.29
N ASP A 230 -22.84 32.08 6.18
CA ASP A 230 -23.23 33.47 6.47
C ASP A 230 -22.08 34.46 6.21
N PRO A 231 -21.82 34.84 4.94
CA PRO A 231 -20.73 35.74 4.57
C PRO A 231 -20.90 37.18 5.10
N ARG A 232 -21.98 37.50 5.85
CA ARG A 232 -22.30 38.86 6.34
C ARG A 232 -21.96 39.09 7.80
N ARG A 233 -21.45 38.10 8.54
CA ARG A 233 -20.93 38.31 9.90
C ARG A 233 -19.44 38.66 9.85
N PRO A 234 -19.04 39.92 10.09
CA PRO A 234 -17.63 40.22 10.32
C PRO A 234 -17.20 39.50 11.60
N THR A 235 -16.07 38.79 11.52
CA THR A 235 -15.36 38.28 12.69
C THR A 235 -15.08 39.47 13.62
N ARG A 236 -15.66 39.42 14.82
CA ARG A 236 -15.41 40.41 15.88
C ARG A 236 -14.15 40.07 16.63
#